data_AF-X0VA46-F1
#
_entry.id   AF-X0VA46-F1
#
_cell.length_a   1.000
_cell.length_b   1.000
_cell.length_c   1.000
_cell.angle_alpha   90.00
_cell.angle_beta   90.00
_cell.angle_gamma   90.00
#
_symmetry.space_group_name_H-M   'P 1'
#
loop_
_entity.id
_entity.type
_entity.pdbx_description
1 polymer ?
#
loop_
_entity_poly.entity_id
_entity_poly.type
_entity_poly.pdbx_seq_one_letter_code
_entity_poly.pdbx_strand_id
1 'polypeptide(L)' 'MKIRTTPDIISVGELLVEIMRTEVDIPHGQIGSFYKGPFPSGAPAIFIDSAARMGKPF' A
#
# COMPACT_ATOMS: atom_id res chain seq x y z
N MET A 1 2.16 -28.25 -21.04
CA MET A 1 2.73 -27.30 -20.06
C MET A 1 1.78 -27.26 -18.86
N LYS A 2 2.24 -27.65 -17.67
CA LYS A 2 1.38 -27.78 -16.48
C LYS A 2 1.28 -26.40 -15.83
N ILE A 3 0.08 -25.80 -15.79
CA ILE A 3 -0.14 -24.54 -15.08
C ILE A 3 0.09 -24.85 -13.60
N ARG A 4 1.11 -24.22 -13.00
CA ARG A 4 1.40 -24.35 -11.58
C ARG A 4 0.38 -23.48 -10.83
N THR A 5 -0.39 -24.07 -9.93
CA THR A 5 -1.52 -23.41 -9.23
C THR A 5 -1.12 -22.76 -7.90
N THR A 6 0.15 -22.80 -7.54
CA THR A 6 0.68 -22.23 -6.29
C THR A 6 1.37 -20.90 -6.57
N PRO A 7 1.15 -19.85 -5.76
CA PRO A 7 1.79 -18.55 -5.96
C PRO A 7 3.32 -18.66 -5.80
N ASP A 8 4.08 -17.95 -6.63
CA ASP A 8 5.55 -17.88 -6.53
C ASP A 8 6.00 -16.92 -5.42
N ILE A 9 5.18 -15.91 -5.10
CA ILE A 9 5.43 -14.94 -4.05
C ILE A 9 4.18 -14.83 -3.18
N ILE A 10 4.35 -14.95 -1.87
CA ILE A 10 3.34 -14.65 -0.86
C ILE A 10 3.92 -13.57 0.05
N SER A 11 3.16 -12.50 0.29
CA SER A 11 3.46 -11.48 1.29
C SER A 11 2.49 -11.62 2.45
N VAL A 12 2.98 -11.57 3.69
CA VAL A 12 2.16 -11.71 4.89
C VAL A 12 2.56 -10.64 5.89
N GLY A 13 1.58 -9.90 6.39
CA GLY A 13 1.73 -8.91 7.44
C GLY A 13 0.64 -7.85 7.35
N GLU A 14 0.91 -6.62 7.76
CA GLU A 14 -0.09 -5.57 7.85
C GLU A 14 -0.55 -5.05 6.48
N LEU A 15 -1.83 -4.72 6.41
CA LEU A 15 -2.46 -4.01 5.31
C LEU A 15 -3.38 -2.96 5.91
N LEU A 16 -3.12 -1.70 5.60
CA LEU A 16 -3.79 -0.56 6.21
C LEU A 16 -3.96 0.58 5.20
N VAL A 17 -4.57 1.67 5.65
CA VAL A 17 -4.63 2.90 4.87
C VAL A 17 -3.87 4.02 5.55
N GLU A 18 -3.18 4.83 4.77
CA GLU A 18 -2.60 6.09 5.24
C GLU A 18 -3.55 7.26 4.96
N ILE A 19 -3.65 8.13 5.95
CA ILE A 19 -4.37 9.41 5.90
C ILE A 19 -3.34 10.49 6.22
N MET A 20 -2.93 11.25 5.21
CA MET A 20 -1.81 12.19 5.32
C MET A 20 -2.28 13.63 5.48
N ARG A 21 -1.47 14.46 6.15
CA ARG A 21 -1.60 15.91 6.08
C ARG A 21 -1.29 16.40 4.67
N THR A 22 -2.01 17.43 4.22
CA THR A 22 -1.80 18.03 2.90
C THR A 22 -0.55 18.91 2.84
N GLU A 23 -0.09 19.39 4.00
CA GLU A 23 1.07 20.27 4.16
C GLU A 23 1.99 19.73 5.25
N VAL A 24 3.27 20.12 5.18
CA VAL A 24 4.28 19.75 6.19
C VAL A 24 4.03 20.49 7.50
N ASP A 25 4.47 19.90 8.61
CA ASP A 25 4.45 20.52 9.94
C ASP A 25 3.08 20.95 10.47
N ILE A 26 1.99 20.32 10.00
CA ILE A 26 0.62 20.55 10.51
C ILE A 26 0.26 19.55 11.63
N PRO A 27 0.08 20.00 12.89
CA PRO A 27 -0.30 19.12 13.99
C PRO A 27 -1.70 18.53 13.83
N HIS A 28 -1.94 17.31 14.33
CA HIS A 28 -3.25 16.65 14.23
C HIS A 28 -4.41 17.41 14.88
N GLY A 29 -4.13 18.19 15.93
CA GLY A 29 -5.14 18.98 16.67
C GLY A 29 -5.55 20.30 16.01
N GLN A 30 -4.95 20.70 14.88
CA GLN A 30 -5.28 21.96 14.23
C GLN A 30 -6.65 21.90 13.54
N ILE A 31 -7.61 22.70 14.00
CA ILE A 31 -8.96 22.79 13.42
C ILE A 31 -8.89 23.41 12.02
N GLY A 32 -9.67 22.89 11.08
CA GLY A 32 -9.78 23.40 9.71
C GLY A 32 -8.67 22.95 8.75
N SER A 33 -7.71 22.16 9.23
CA SER A 33 -6.67 21.56 8.39
C SER A 33 -7.17 20.30 7.69
N PHE A 34 -6.70 20.06 6.47
CA PHE A 34 -7.18 18.96 5.63
C PHE A 34 -6.34 17.69 5.75
N TYR A 35 -6.99 16.56 5.55
CA TYR A 35 -6.36 15.26 5.36
C TYR A 35 -6.63 14.77 3.94
N LYS A 36 -5.67 14.05 3.36
CA LYS A 36 -5.79 13.40 2.06
C LYS A 36 -5.67 11.88 2.21
N GLY A 37 -6.47 11.15 1.44
CA GLY A 37 -6.54 9.69 1.45
C GLY A 37 -7.99 9.21 1.27
N PRO A 38 -8.29 7.92 1.57
CA PRO A 38 -7.36 6.89 2.02
C PRO A 38 -6.37 6.46 0.93
N PHE A 39 -5.11 6.21 1.32
CA PHE A 39 -4.11 5.62 0.44
C PHE A 39 -3.80 4.18 0.90
N PRO A 40 -3.84 3.16 0.00
CA PRO A 40 -3.38 1.82 0.34
C PRO A 40 -1.93 1.85 0.83
N SER A 41 -1.65 1.22 1.98
CA SER A 41 -0.32 1.22 2.59
C SER A 41 -0.11 -0.04 3.48
N GLY A 42 1.02 -0.07 4.20
CA GLY A 42 1.56 -1.24 4.90
C GLY A 42 2.71 -1.86 4.11
N ALA A 43 3.84 -2.15 4.77
CA ALA A 43 5.06 -2.58 4.07
C ALA A 43 4.85 -3.90 3.29
N PRO A 44 4.18 -4.93 3.83
CA PRO A 44 3.84 -6.15 3.10
C PRO A 44 2.89 -5.92 1.93
N ALA A 45 1.94 -4.99 2.07
CA ALA A 45 0.99 -4.64 1.01
C ALA A 45 1.67 -3.90 -0.15
N ILE A 46 2.54 -2.93 0.15
CA ILE A 46 3.35 -2.21 -0.84
C ILE A 46 4.31 -3.17 -1.56
N PHE A 47 4.93 -4.10 -0.81
CA PHE A 47 5.83 -5.11 -1.38
C PHE A 47 5.10 -5.99 -2.41
N ILE A 48 3.91 -6.52 -2.09
CA ILE A 48 3.22 -7.42 -3.01
C ILE A 48 2.63 -6.69 -4.23
N ASP A 49 2.16 -5.44 -4.08
CA ASP A 49 1.76 -4.62 -5.23
C ASP A 49 2.94 -4.36 -6.17
N SER A 50 4.12 -4.02 -5.62
CA SER A 50 5.34 -3.82 -6.39
C SER A 50 5.77 -5.11 -7.10
N ALA A 51 5.82 -6.24 -6.39
CA ALA A 51 6.18 -7.54 -6.94
C ALA A 51 5.21 -7.96 -8.06
N ALA A 52 3.90 -7.74 -7.89
CA ALA A 52 2.89 -8.04 -8.91
C ALA A 52 3.05 -7.16 -10.17
N ARG A 53 3.36 -5.87 -10.02
CA ARG A 53 3.60 -4.95 -11.15
C ARG A 53 4.89 -5.27 -11.90
N MET A 54 5.95 -5.67 -11.19
CA MET A 54 7.24 -6.04 -11.80
C MET A 54 7.21 -7.43 -12.43
N GLY A 55 6.38 -8.34 -11.90
CA GLY A 55 6.32 -9.73 -12.31
C GLY A 55 5.72 -10.01 -13.69
N LYS A 56 5.15 -9.01 -14.37
CA LYS A 56 4.49 -9.07 -15.70
C LYS A 56 3.68 -10.35 -16.00
N PRO A 57 2.35 -10.26 -16.08
CA PRO A 57 1.61 -11.03 -17.07
C PRO A 57 1.72 -10.34 -18.44
N PHE A 58 2.29 -11.02 -19.44
CA PHE A 58 1.88 -10.88 -20.84
C PHE A 58 1.15 -12.15 -21.24
#